data_AF-A0A968P0W7-F1
#
_entry.id   AF-A0A968P0W7-F1
#
_cell.length_a   1.000
_cell.length_b   1.000
_cell.length_c   1.000
_cell.angle_alpha   90.00
_cell.angle_beta   90.00
_cell.angle_gamma   90.00
#
_symmetry.space_group_name_H-M   'P 1'
#
loop_
_entity.id
_entity.type
_entity.pdbx_description
1 polymer ?
#
loop_
_entity_poly.entity_id
_entity_poly.type
_entity_poly.pdbx_seq_one_letter_code
_entity_poly.pdbx_strand_id
1 'polypeptide(L)'
;MVGSQANVAKLADQLGFKFKWLEDKKQFAHAAVTYIVTPKGEISRYLNGIQPDPTTLRLSLLEASDGKIGSVIEQALMFCFQFNPQKNKYTLYAWNLMRIGAILMVLLLAVLLIPLGGGNNRKIVHGHKGE
;
A
#
# COMPACT_ATOMS: atom_id res chain seq x y z
N MET A 1 20.73 22.10 5.95
CA MET A 1 19.61 23.05 5.78
C MET A 1 20.19 24.45 5.77
N VAL A 2 19.66 25.36 4.96
CA VAL A 2 20.15 26.74 4.89
C VAL A 2 19.14 27.64 5.60
N GLY A 3 19.57 28.38 6.61
CA GLY A 3 18.68 29.21 7.45
C GLY A 3 19.28 29.48 8.83
N SER A 4 18.62 30.32 9.62
CA SER A 4 19.02 30.56 11.01
C SER A 4 18.85 29.28 11.84
N GLN A 5 19.75 29.05 12.79
CA GLN A 5 19.73 27.85 13.63
C GLN A 5 18.40 27.70 14.38
N ALA A 6 17.80 28.80 14.83
CA ALA A 6 16.49 28.80 15.48
C ALA A 6 15.38 28.26 14.56
N ASN A 7 15.35 28.68 13.30
CA ASN A 7 14.34 28.22 12.34
C ASN A 7 14.55 26.75 11.97
N VAL A 8 15.81 26.34 11.79
CA VAL A 8 16.16 24.94 11.51
C VAL A 8 15.78 24.04 12.67
N ALA A 9 16.07 24.45 13.91
CA ALA A 9 15.71 23.68 15.10
C ALA A 9 14.18 23.56 15.25
N LYS A 10 13.45 24.66 15.07
CA LYS A 10 11.98 24.68 15.16
C LYS A 10 11.34 23.77 14.11
N LEU A 11 11.82 23.83 12.86
CA LEU A 11 11.32 22.96 11.80
C LEU A 11 11.66 21.49 12.05
N ALA A 12 12.89 21.21 12.47
CA ALA A 12 13.33 19.85 12.77
C ALA A 12 12.50 19.23 13.91
N ASP A 13 12.18 20.00 14.94
CA ASP A 13 11.34 19.56 16.06
C ASP A 13 9.90 19.27 15.61
N GLN A 14 9.31 20.15 14.79
CA GLN A 14 7.97 19.94 14.22
C GLN A 14 7.88 18.70 13.32
N LEU A 15 8.95 18.39 12.59
CA LEU A 15 9.02 17.22 11.71
C LEU A 15 9.48 15.95 12.44
N GLY A 16 9.88 16.05 13.71
CA GLY A 16 10.54 14.96 14.45
C GLY A 16 11.89 14.54 13.86
N PHE A 17 12.54 15.41 13.08
CA PHE A 17 13.81 15.16 12.42
C PHE A 17 14.97 15.29 13.42
N LYS A 18 15.63 14.17 13.72
CA LYS A 18 16.80 14.15 14.60
C LYS A 18 18.09 14.13 13.80
N PHE A 19 19.04 14.97 14.21
CA PHE A 19 20.39 15.01 13.66
C PHE A 19 21.41 15.22 14.77
N LYS A 20 22.60 14.63 14.62
CA LYS A 20 23.70 14.75 15.58
C LYS A 20 25.00 15.03 14.85
N TRP A 21 25.80 15.97 15.35
CA TRP A 21 27.15 16.19 14.86
C TRP A 21 28.09 15.06 15.32
N LEU A 22 28.88 14.53 14.39
CA LEU A 22 29.92 13.57 14.67
C LEU A 22 31.28 14.23 14.41
N GLU A 23 32.00 14.52 15.50
CA GLU A 23 33.32 15.18 15.45
C GLU A 23 34.34 14.34 14.69
N ASP A 24 34.35 13.02 14.90
CA ASP A 24 35.29 12.08 14.26
C ASP A 24 35.21 12.09 12.73
N LYS A 25 33.99 12.27 12.19
CA LYS A 25 33.73 12.23 10.75
C LYS A 25 33.55 13.61 10.13
N LYS A 26 33.54 14.67 10.96
CA LYS A 26 33.19 16.05 10.57
C LYS A 26 31.89 16.09 9.75
N GLN A 27 30.90 15.31 10.16
CA GLN A 27 29.63 15.09 9.43
C GLN A 27 28.45 15.04 10.39
N PHE A 28 27.24 15.28 9.89
CA PHE A 28 26.01 15.09 10.65
C PHE A 28 25.44 13.69 10.41
N ALA A 29 25.20 12.94 11.48
CA ALA A 29 24.37 11.76 11.44
C ALA A 29 22.90 12.17 11.41
N HIS A 30 22.21 11.87 10.31
CA HIS A 30 20.78 12.14 10.15
C HIS A 30 20.11 11.02 9.36
N ALA A 31 18.79 10.85 9.54
CA ALA A 31 18.01 9.95 8.71
C ALA A 31 17.84 10.52 7.29
N ALA A 32 17.84 9.66 6.27
CA ALA A 32 17.40 10.02 4.94
C ALA A 32 15.88 9.81 4.86
N VAL A 33 15.13 10.90 4.84
CA VAL A 33 13.67 10.87 4.81
C VAL A 33 13.12 12.04 4.00
N THR A 34 12.10 11.77 3.20
CA THR A 34 11.33 12.76 2.46
C THR A 34 9.95 12.91 3.10
N TYR A 35 9.60 14.12 3.49
CA TYR A 35 8.31 14.45 4.08
C TYR A 35 7.34 14.92 2.99
N ILE A 36 6.14 14.35 2.96
CA ILE A 36 5.06 14.81 2.08
C ILE A 36 4.02 15.50 2.95
N VAL A 37 3.70 16.75 2.62
CA VAL A 37 2.81 17.61 3.40
C VAL A 37 1.60 17.98 2.55
N THR A 38 0.41 17.97 3.16
CA THR A 38 -0.83 18.40 2.52
C THR A 38 -0.85 19.92 2.36
N PRO A 39 -1.70 20.49 1.49
CA PRO A 39 -1.87 21.93 1.38
C PRO A 39 -2.29 22.64 2.69
N LYS A 40 -2.82 21.89 3.66
CA LYS A 40 -3.22 22.40 4.99
C LYS A 40 -2.05 22.43 6.00
N GLY A 41 -0.86 21.98 5.60
CA GLY A 41 0.32 21.93 6.48
C GLY A 41 0.39 20.67 7.35
N GLU A 42 -0.47 19.67 7.10
CA GLU A 42 -0.44 18.39 7.81
C GLU A 42 0.48 17.40 7.11
N ILE A 43 1.23 16.61 7.87
CA ILE A 43 2.13 15.61 7.27
C ILE A 43 1.29 14.44 6.76
N SER A 44 1.31 14.24 5.44
CA SER A 44 0.66 13.10 4.81
C SER A 44 1.51 11.84 4.99
N ARG A 45 2.81 11.87 4.63
CA ARG A 45 3.68 10.68 4.64
C ARG A 45 5.14 10.98 4.94
N TYR A 46 5.84 9.99 5.50
CA TYR A 46 7.28 9.94 5.68
C TYR A 46 7.85 8.84 4.78
N LEU A 47 8.62 9.20 3.77
CA LEU A 47 9.27 8.25 2.87
C LEU A 47 10.73 8.09 3.29
N ASN A 48 11.04 6.98 3.93
CA ASN A 48 12.39 6.68 4.39
C ASN A 48 13.26 6.15 3.24
N GLY A 49 14.52 6.58 3.20
CA GLY A 49 15.50 6.18 2.20
C GLY A 49 16.01 7.37 1.36
N ILE A 50 17.02 7.09 0.55
CA ILE A 50 17.69 8.10 -0.29
C ILE A 50 16.95 8.28 -1.62
N GLN A 51 16.35 7.20 -2.14
CA GLN A 51 15.57 7.21 -3.37
C GLN A 51 14.18 6.63 -3.10
N PRO A 52 13.16 7.48 -2.94
CA PRO A 52 11.79 7.01 -2.86
C PRO A 52 11.38 6.40 -4.21
N ASP A 53 10.68 5.28 -4.15
CA ASP A 53 10.13 4.64 -5.34
C ASP A 53 9.16 5.61 -6.06
N PRO A 54 9.27 5.78 -7.39
CA PRO A 54 8.48 6.79 -8.12
C PRO A 54 6.97 6.54 -8.05
N THR A 55 6.54 5.28 -7.96
CA THR A 55 5.12 4.92 -7.80
C THR A 55 4.64 5.32 -6.41
N THR A 56 5.42 4.99 -5.38
CA THR A 56 5.15 5.36 -3.98
C THR A 56 5.09 6.87 -3.81
N LEU A 57 6.01 7.62 -4.45
CA LEU A 57 6.01 9.08 -4.44
C LEU A 57 4.75 9.66 -5.09
N ARG A 58 4.36 9.17 -6.28
CA ARG A 58 3.15 9.61 -6.98
C ARG A 58 1.88 9.34 -6.17
N LEU A 59 1.72 8.12 -5.64
CA LEU A 59 0.57 7.76 -4.81
C LEU A 59 0.51 8.59 -3.51
N SER A 60 1.66 8.86 -2.89
CA SER A 60 1.74 9.70 -1.69
C SER A 60 1.32 11.16 -1.97
N LEU A 61 1.68 11.70 -3.14
CA LEU A 61 1.29 13.05 -3.56
C LEU A 61 -0.20 13.14 -3.93
N LEU A 62 -0.73 12.13 -4.62
CA LEU A 62 -2.15 11.99 -4.92
C LEU A 62 -2.95 11.96 -3.61
N GLU A 63 -2.50 11.19 -2.62
CA GLU A 63 -3.11 11.13 -1.30
C GLU A 63 -3.03 12.47 -0.55
N ALA A 64 -1.85 13.09 -0.51
CA ALA A 64 -1.65 14.38 0.15
C ALA A 64 -2.50 15.51 -0.45
N SER A 65 -2.88 15.36 -1.72
CA SER A 65 -3.72 16.30 -2.45
C SER A 65 -5.21 16.00 -2.34
N ASP A 66 -5.60 14.98 -1.56
CA ASP A 66 -6.99 14.51 -1.43
C ASP A 66 -7.59 14.15 -2.80
N GLY A 67 -6.80 13.47 -3.64
CA GLY A 67 -7.21 13.10 -4.99
C GLY A 67 -7.23 14.25 -6.01
N LYS A 68 -6.97 15.51 -5.62
CA LYS A 68 -6.98 16.66 -6.55
C LYS A 68 -5.89 16.63 -7.62
N ILE A 69 -4.82 15.86 -7.38
CA ILE A 69 -3.67 15.75 -8.29
C ILE A 69 -3.57 14.30 -8.77
N GLY A 70 -4.13 14.00 -9.95
CA GLY A 70 -4.03 12.70 -10.61
C GLY A 70 -5.22 12.40 -11.53
N SER A 71 -5.11 11.34 -12.32
CA SER A 71 -6.19 10.85 -13.20
C SER A 71 -7.24 10.05 -12.40
N VAL A 72 -8.47 9.97 -12.91
CA VAL A 72 -9.56 9.18 -12.29
C VAL A 72 -9.19 7.70 -12.10
N ILE A 73 -8.31 7.18 -12.96
CA ILE A 73 -7.77 5.82 -12.86
C ILE A 73 -6.83 5.71 -11.65
N GLU A 74 -5.95 6.68 -11.42
CA GLU A 74 -5.05 6.68 -10.25
C GLU A 74 -5.82 6.80 -8.93
N GLN A 75 -6.92 7.56 -8.91
CA GLN A 75 -7.85 7.58 -7.77
C GLN A 75 -8.50 6.20 -7.53
N ALA A 76 -8.87 5.48 -8.59
CA ALA A 76 -9.37 4.11 -8.47
C ALA A 76 -8.27 3.14 -7.98
N LEU A 77 -7.00 3.35 -8.36
CA LEU A 77 -5.88 2.56 -7.88
C LEU A 77 -5.66 2.71 -6.35
N MET A 78 -5.96 3.86 -5.76
CA MET A 78 -5.88 4.07 -4.30
C MET A 78 -6.76 3.10 -3.50
N PHE A 79 -7.87 2.63 -4.07
CA PHE A 79 -8.69 1.59 -3.43
C PHE A 79 -7.96 0.24 -3.32
N CYS A 80 -7.04 -0.04 -4.25
CA CYS A 80 -6.31 -1.31 -4.30
C CYS A 80 -4.94 -1.22 -3.64
N PHE A 81 -4.29 -0.06 -3.65
CA PHE A 81 -2.97 0.15 -3.08
C PHE A 81 -3.08 0.74 -1.68
N GLN A 82 -2.69 -0.04 -0.67
CA GLN A 82 -2.61 0.42 0.71
C GLN A 82 -1.14 0.62 1.10
N PHE A 83 -0.86 1.73 1.78
CA PHE A 83 0.48 2.03 2.27
C PHE A 83 0.88 1.02 3.36
N ASN A 84 2.01 0.33 3.16
CA ASN A 84 2.55 -0.59 4.14
C ASN A 84 3.69 0.10 4.93
N PRO A 85 3.48 0.42 6.23
CA PRO A 85 4.47 1.13 7.04
C PRO A 85 5.73 0.30 7.31
N GLN A 86 5.66 -1.03 7.26
CA GLN A 86 6.83 -1.91 7.45
C GLN A 86 7.77 -1.87 6.25
N LYS A 87 7.22 -1.71 5.04
CA LYS A 87 7.98 -1.71 3.77
C LYS A 87 8.22 -0.31 3.22
N ASN A 88 7.66 0.74 3.83
CA ASN A 88 7.68 2.12 3.35
C ASN A 88 7.22 2.25 1.88
N LYS A 89 6.27 1.41 1.45
CA LYS A 89 5.81 1.32 0.06
C LYS A 89 4.31 1.06 0.01
N TYR A 90 3.66 1.53 -1.05
CA TYR A 90 2.29 1.10 -1.35
C TYR A 90 2.30 -0.34 -1.86
N THR A 91 1.50 -1.19 -1.24
CA THR A 91 1.34 -2.59 -1.61
C THR A 91 -0.07 -2.85 -2.07
N LEU A 92 -0.25 -3.75 -3.04
CA LEU A 92 -1.56 -4.18 -3.51
C LEU A 92 -2.26 -4.98 -2.39
N TYR A 93 -3.23 -4.35 -1.73
CA TYR A 93 -4.16 -4.99 -0.80
C TYR A 93 -5.42 -5.47 -1.55
N ALA A 94 -5.26 -5.86 -2.81
CA ALA A 94 -6.32 -6.39 -3.66
C ALA A 94 -6.80 -7.81 -3.25
N TRP A 95 -6.35 -8.31 -2.09
CA TRP A 95 -6.58 -9.67 -1.65
C TRP A 95 -8.08 -9.98 -1.51
N ASN A 96 -8.87 -9.05 -0.97
CA ASN A 96 -10.32 -9.23 -0.84
C ASN A 96 -11.04 -9.14 -2.19
N LEU A 97 -10.59 -8.28 -3.10
CA LEU A 97 -11.19 -8.15 -4.43
C LEU A 97 -10.93 -9.39 -5.28
N MET A 98 -9.70 -9.92 -5.27
CA MET A 98 -9.38 -11.19 -5.90
C MET A 98 -10.14 -12.35 -5.27
N ARG A 99 -10.36 -12.33 -3.94
CA ARG A 99 -11.14 -13.36 -3.25
C ARG A 99 -12.62 -13.35 -3.65
N ILE A 100 -13.23 -12.18 -3.82
CA ILE A 100 -14.60 -12.04 -4.35
C ILE A 100 -14.66 -12.53 -5.80
N GLY A 101 -13.69 -12.13 -6.63
CA GLY A 101 -13.58 -12.62 -8.01
C GLY A 101 -13.43 -14.14 -8.09
N ALA A 102 -12.64 -14.73 -7.19
CA ALA A 102 -12.47 -16.18 -7.10
C ALA A 102 -13.77 -16.89 -6.69
N ILE A 103 -14.52 -16.36 -5.73
CA ILE A 103 -15.82 -16.92 -5.32
C ILE A 103 -16.82 -16.86 -6.48
N LEU A 104 -16.89 -15.73 -7.19
CA LEU A 104 -17.75 -15.58 -8.38
C LEU A 104 -17.39 -16.58 -9.48
N MET A 105 -16.09 -16.78 -9.73
CA MET A 105 -15.61 -17.73 -10.73
C MET A 105 -15.96 -19.17 -10.36
N VAL A 106 -15.78 -19.55 -9.09
CA VAL A 106 -16.17 -20.88 -8.59
C VAL A 106 -17.67 -21.09 -8.68
N LEU A 107 -18.49 -20.09 -8.36
CA LEU A 107 -19.94 -20.16 -8.50
C LEU A 107 -20.38 -20.32 -9.97
N LEU A 108 -19.78 -19.57 -10.88
CA LEU A 108 -20.03 -19.69 -12.33
C LEU A 108 -19.68 -21.09 -12.84
N LEU A 109 -18.53 -21.63 -12.42
CA LEU A 109 -18.11 -22.99 -12.78
C LEU A 109 -19.04 -24.04 -12.17
N ALA A 110 -19.48 -23.88 -10.91
CA ALA A 110 -20.43 -24.78 -10.28
C ALA A 110 -21.78 -24.77 -11.03
N VAL A 111 -22.31 -23.60 -11.35
CA VAL A 111 -23.57 -23.46 -12.11
C VAL A 111 -23.47 -24.09 -13.50
N LEU A 112 -22.30 -23.99 -14.16
CA LEU A 112 -22.08 -24.59 -15.47
C LEU A 112 -21.90 -26.12 -15.40
N LEU A 113 -21.19 -26.63 -14.39
CA LEU A 113 -20.82 -28.04 -14.28
C LEU A 113 -21.89 -28.92 -13.61
N ILE A 114 -22.66 -28.40 -12.65
CA ILE A 114 -23.74 -29.14 -11.98
C ILE A 114 -24.77 -29.72 -12.98
N PRO A 115 -25.28 -28.98 -13.98
CA PRO A 115 -26.22 -29.53 -14.95
C PRO A 115 -25.56 -30.51 -15.95
N LEU A 116 -24.26 -30.36 -16.23
CA LEU A 116 -23.51 -31.26 -17.14
C LEU A 116 -23.06 -32.55 -16.43
N GLY A 117 -22.75 -32.49 -15.14
CA GLY A 117 -22.34 -33.64 -14.31
C GLY A 117 -23.51 -34.51 -13.83
N GLY A 118 -24.74 -34.00 -13.86
CA GLY A 118 -25.95 -34.76 -13.55
C GLY A 118 -26.36 -35.76 -14.64
N GLY A 119 -25.76 -35.68 -15.84
CA GLY A 119 -26.10 -36.52 -16.98
C GLY A 119 -25.29 -37.82 -17.16
N ASN A 120 -24.12 -37.97 -16.51
CA ASN A 120 -23.22 -39.09 -16.82
C ASN A 120 -22.37 -39.60 -15.63
N ASN A 121 -23.01 -39.96 -14.51
CA ASN A 121 -22.44 -40.94 -13.55
C ASN A 121 -23.52 -41.47 -12.58
N ARG A 122 -24.44 -42.29 -13.10
CA ARG A 122 -25.11 -43.31 -12.29
C ARG A 122 -24.08 -44.43 -12.04
N LYS A 123 -23.98 -44.92 -10.80
CA LYS A 123 -23.38 -46.23 -10.39
C LYS A 123 -21.87 -46.32 -10.04
N ILE A 124 -21.38 -45.68 -8.97
CA ILE A 124 -20.17 -46.20 -8.30
C ILE A 124 -20.05 -45.98 -6.77
N VAL A 125 -21.14 -45.91 -5.98
CA VAL A 125 -21.02 -46.03 -4.50
C VAL A 125 -22.26 -46.70 -3.89
N HIS A 126 -22.51 -47.97 -4.23
CA HIS A 126 -23.34 -48.84 -3.39
C HIS A 126 -22.72 -50.24 -3.41
N GLY A 127 -21.67 -50.39 -2.61
CA GLY A 127 -21.05 -51.66 -2.31
C GLY A 127 -20.61 -51.66 -0.85
N HIS A 128 -21.33 -52.44 -0.04
CA HIS A 128 -20.96 -52.95 1.28
C HIS A 128 -21.12 -52.00 2.50
N LYS A 129 -22.16 -52.26 3.34
CA LYS A 129 -22.02 -52.82 4.72
C LYS A 129 -23.34 -52.76 5.51
N GLY A 130 -23.85 -53.92 5.93
CA GLY A 130 -24.65 -54.06 7.17
C GLY A 130 -25.99 -54.80 7.07
N GLU A 131 -25.97 -56.13 6.91
CA GLU A 131 -26.52 -57.17 7.82
C GLU A 131 -26.24 -58.56 7.25
#